data_AF-A0A954PJD4-F1
#
_entry.id   AF-A0A954PJD4-F1
#
_cell.length_a   1.000
_cell.length_b   1.000
_cell.length_c   1.000
_cell.angle_alpha   90.00
_cell.angle_beta   90.00
_cell.angle_gamma   90.00
#
_symmetry.space_group_name_H-M   'P 1'
#
loop_
_entity.id
_entity.type
_entity.pdbx_description
1 polymer ?
#
loop_
_entity_poly.entity_id
_entity_poly.type
_entity_poly.pdbx_seq_one_letter_code
_entity_poly.pdbx_strand_id
1 'polypeptide(L)'
;MRRLPTEREVLRCIYNMYEPEYPGIPPGSVRGANDPYISIDVRAVAEQLRCKPELLFGYLYYHLDAKHRYKTGENTSVHLCVLKVGEKRHGVNYPYLAALLANHDLEHRRQLWSLGLSVLALALSAGAIIAQIATAK
;
A
#
# COMPACT_ATOMS: atom_id res chain seq x y z
N MET A 1 10.06 -2.83 -21.33
CA MET A 1 9.65 -3.85 -20.36
C MET A 1 8.50 -3.28 -19.52
N ARG A 2 7.40 -4.00 -19.31
CA ARG A 2 6.34 -3.52 -18.40
C ARG A 2 6.87 -3.61 -16.97
N ARG A 3 6.94 -2.46 -16.26
CA ARG A 3 7.40 -2.39 -14.87
C ARG A 3 6.41 -3.14 -13.98
N LEU A 4 6.91 -3.97 -13.07
CA LEU A 4 6.06 -4.56 -12.03
C LEU A 4 5.64 -3.47 -11.05
N PRO A 5 4.34 -3.36 -10.72
CA PRO A 5 3.88 -2.35 -9.79
C PRO A 5 4.45 -2.64 -8.39
N THR A 6 4.83 -1.60 -7.69
CA THR A 6 5.23 -1.66 -6.28
C THR A 6 4.03 -1.93 -5.39
N GLU A 7 4.28 -2.42 -4.18
CA GLU A 7 3.24 -2.60 -3.16
C GLU A 7 2.38 -1.34 -2.97
N ARG A 8 3.03 -0.18 -2.80
CA ARG A 8 2.34 1.11 -2.64
C ARG A 8 1.46 1.46 -3.83
N GLU A 9 1.92 1.20 -5.06
CA GLU A 9 1.13 1.44 -6.28
C GLU A 9 -0.08 0.50 -6.35
N VAL A 10 0.07 -0.78 -5.99
CA VAL A 10 -1.03 -1.75 -5.94
C VAL A 10 -2.07 -1.36 -4.89
N LEU A 11 -1.64 -1.10 -3.67
CA LEU A 11 -2.54 -0.71 -2.57
C LEU A 11 -3.25 0.61 -2.88
N ARG A 12 -2.54 1.61 -3.42
CA ARG A 12 -3.14 2.88 -3.86
C ARG A 12 -4.18 2.67 -4.96
N CYS A 13 -3.89 1.83 -5.95
CA CYS A 13 -4.80 1.56 -7.04
C CYS A 13 -6.11 0.95 -6.53
N ILE A 14 -6.01 -0.06 -5.66
CA ILE A 14 -7.18 -0.69 -5.05
C ILE A 14 -7.94 0.31 -4.19
N TYR A 15 -7.26 1.09 -3.35
CA TYR A 15 -7.89 2.14 -2.54
C TYR A 15 -8.72 3.09 -3.42
N ASN A 16 -8.07 3.74 -4.39
CA ASN A 16 -8.74 4.76 -5.22
C ASN A 16 -9.89 4.18 -6.06
N MET A 17 -9.77 2.94 -6.54
CA MET A 17 -10.82 2.32 -7.37
C MET A 17 -12.08 2.00 -6.58
N TYR A 18 -11.94 1.59 -5.31
CA TYR A 18 -13.07 1.08 -4.52
C TYR A 18 -13.43 1.96 -3.32
N GLU A 19 -12.78 3.12 -3.14
CA GLU A 19 -13.15 4.13 -2.14
C GLU A 19 -14.64 4.51 -2.18
N PRO A 20 -15.26 4.75 -3.36
CA PRO A 20 -16.67 5.09 -3.42
C PRO A 20 -17.60 3.96 -2.99
N GLU A 21 -17.12 2.71 -3.02
CA GLU A 21 -17.91 1.51 -2.72
C GLU A 21 -17.83 1.10 -1.24
N TYR A 22 -16.88 1.63 -0.47
CA TYR A 22 -16.71 1.30 0.95
C TYR A 22 -17.65 2.15 1.84
N PRO A 23 -18.35 1.55 2.86
CA PRO A 23 -18.31 0.15 3.30
C PRO A 23 -19.23 -0.82 2.53
N GLY A 24 -19.99 -0.33 1.55
CA GLY A 24 -20.98 -1.10 0.80
C GLY A 24 -22.36 -1.13 1.46
N ILE A 25 -23.20 -2.06 1.00
CA ILE A 25 -24.68 -2.14 1.20
C ILE A 25 -25.16 -1.75 2.61
N PRO A 26 -26.28 -0.99 2.73
CA PRO A 26 -26.80 -0.43 3.98
C PRO A 26 -27.17 -1.47 5.07
N PRO A 27 -27.22 -1.02 6.34
CA PRO A 27 -27.43 -1.86 7.52
C PRO A 27 -28.79 -2.55 7.52
N GLY A 28 -28.80 -3.85 7.87
CA GLY A 28 -30.00 -4.71 7.90
C GLY A 28 -29.69 -6.20 7.71
N SER A 29 -28.53 -6.53 7.17
CA SER A 29 -27.94 -7.87 7.27
C SER A 29 -27.02 -7.94 8.49
N VAL A 30 -27.02 -9.07 9.21
CA VAL A 30 -26.25 -9.30 10.45
C VAL A 30 -24.73 -9.06 10.29
N ARG A 31 -24.23 -8.91 9.05
CA ARG A 31 -22.83 -8.60 8.71
C ARG A 31 -22.56 -7.17 8.23
N GLY A 32 -23.58 -6.40 7.82
CA GLY A 32 -23.39 -5.14 7.08
C GLY A 32 -22.74 -3.99 7.86
N ALA A 33 -22.82 -3.98 9.19
CA ALA A 33 -22.26 -2.88 9.99
C ALA A 33 -20.76 -3.02 10.31
N ASN A 34 -20.21 -4.24 10.25
CA ASN A 34 -18.84 -4.55 10.71
C ASN A 34 -18.04 -5.39 9.71
N ASP A 35 -18.47 -5.55 8.45
CA ASP A 35 -17.72 -6.30 7.44
C ASP A 35 -16.64 -5.39 6.81
N PRO A 36 -15.35 -5.58 7.14
CA PRO A 36 -14.30 -4.70 6.64
C PRO A 36 -13.90 -5.06 5.19
N TYR A 37 -14.46 -6.12 4.62
CA TYR A 37 -14.05 -6.63 3.32
C TYR A 37 -14.89 -6.04 2.18
N ILE A 38 -14.20 -5.57 1.14
CA ILE A 38 -14.80 -5.26 -0.17
C ILE A 38 -14.40 -6.30 -1.20
N SER A 39 -15.29 -6.61 -2.14
CA SER A 39 -14.97 -7.49 -3.27
C SER A 39 -14.25 -6.65 -4.33
N ILE A 40 -13.07 -7.09 -4.78
CA ILE A 40 -12.35 -6.40 -5.87
C ILE A 40 -12.38 -7.23 -7.16
N ASP A 41 -12.44 -6.54 -8.29
CA ASP A 41 -12.13 -7.11 -9.60
C ASP A 41 -10.62 -7.05 -9.86
N VAL A 42 -9.95 -8.20 -9.69
CA VAL A 42 -8.50 -8.35 -9.91
C VAL A 42 -8.11 -8.06 -11.37
N ARG A 43 -8.98 -8.32 -12.35
CA ARG A 43 -8.69 -8.04 -13.76
C ARG A 43 -8.71 -6.54 -14.01
N ALA A 44 -9.74 -5.84 -13.53
CA ALA A 44 -9.83 -4.38 -13.65
C ALA A 44 -8.64 -3.67 -12.98
N VAL A 45 -8.24 -4.13 -11.78
CA VAL A 45 -7.07 -3.57 -11.08
C VAL A 45 -5.78 -3.85 -11.88
N ALA A 46 -5.62 -5.05 -12.44
CA ALA A 46 -4.45 -5.38 -13.26
C ALA A 46 -4.37 -4.55 -14.55
N GLU A 47 -5.51 -4.27 -15.17
CA GLU A 47 -5.61 -3.38 -16.34
C GLU A 47 -5.18 -1.95 -15.99
N GLN A 48 -5.66 -1.41 -14.87
CA GLN A 48 -5.29 -0.08 -14.39
C GLN A 48 -3.78 0.03 -14.08
N LEU A 49 -3.20 -1.05 -13.53
CA LEU A 49 -1.76 -1.16 -13.26
C LEU A 49 -0.93 -1.58 -14.48
N ARG A 50 -1.57 -1.85 -15.63
CA ARG A 50 -0.94 -2.34 -16.86
C ARG A 50 -0.08 -3.60 -16.65
N CYS A 51 -0.50 -4.49 -15.75
CA CYS A 51 0.17 -5.75 -15.44
C CYS A 51 -0.70 -6.97 -15.84
N LYS A 52 -0.14 -8.18 -15.74
CA LYS A 52 -0.90 -9.41 -16.03
C LYS A 52 -1.80 -9.76 -14.82
N PRO A 53 -3.10 -10.08 -15.02
CA PRO A 53 -4.00 -10.44 -13.92
C PRO A 53 -3.50 -11.63 -13.08
N GLU A 54 -2.84 -12.61 -13.70
CA GLU A 54 -2.30 -13.80 -13.00
C GLU A 54 -1.15 -13.42 -12.05
N LEU A 55 -0.32 -12.45 -12.46
CA LEU A 55 0.76 -11.94 -11.64
C LEU A 55 0.21 -11.10 -10.48
N LEU A 56 -0.80 -10.26 -10.73
CA LEU A 56 -1.45 -9.49 -9.67
C LEU A 56 -2.15 -10.42 -8.68
N PHE A 57 -2.84 -11.45 -9.16
CA PHE A 57 -3.46 -12.47 -8.31
C PHE A 57 -2.43 -13.13 -7.39
N GLY A 58 -1.32 -13.63 -7.95
CA GLY A 58 -0.24 -14.22 -7.16
C GLY A 58 0.35 -13.22 -6.16
N TYR A 59 0.53 -11.97 -6.57
CA TYR A 59 1.05 -10.93 -5.70
C TYR A 59 0.11 -10.62 -4.52
N LEU A 60 -1.19 -10.52 -4.75
CA LEU A 60 -2.18 -10.24 -3.70
C LEU A 60 -2.27 -11.39 -2.68
N TYR A 61 -2.40 -12.63 -3.14
CA TYR A 61 -2.71 -13.75 -2.25
C TYR A 61 -1.49 -14.49 -1.72
N TYR A 62 -0.41 -14.57 -2.50
CA TYR A 62 0.78 -15.34 -2.09
C TYR A 62 1.86 -14.47 -1.47
N HIS A 63 1.87 -13.16 -1.76
CA HIS A 63 2.84 -12.24 -1.17
C HIS A 63 2.19 -11.27 -0.18
N LEU A 64 1.26 -10.41 -0.62
CA LEU A 64 0.73 -9.33 0.22
C LEU A 64 -0.10 -9.85 1.40
N ASP A 65 -1.00 -10.82 1.19
CA ASP A 65 -1.71 -11.42 2.31
C ASP A 65 -0.74 -12.15 3.24
N ALA A 66 0.19 -12.95 2.71
CA ALA A 66 1.15 -13.67 3.55
C ALA A 66 2.04 -12.73 4.38
N LYS A 67 2.42 -11.58 3.82
CA LYS A 67 3.26 -10.56 4.45
C LYS A 67 2.51 -9.78 5.54
N HIS A 68 1.26 -9.40 5.28
CA HIS A 68 0.50 -8.50 6.15
C HIS A 68 -0.50 -9.22 7.06
N ARG A 69 -0.72 -10.52 6.87
CA ARG A 69 -1.57 -11.30 7.75
C ARG A 69 -0.96 -11.39 9.15
N TYR A 70 -1.74 -11.02 10.16
CA TYR A 70 -1.35 -11.15 11.56
C TYR A 70 -2.29 -12.07 12.32
N LYS A 71 -1.75 -12.76 13.33
CA LYS A 71 -2.53 -13.63 14.23
C LYS A 71 -3.16 -12.79 15.33
N THR A 72 -4.42 -13.06 15.65
CA THR A 72 -5.16 -12.40 16.74
C THR A 72 -5.47 -13.40 17.88
N GLY A 73 -5.21 -14.69 17.68
CA GLY A 73 -5.37 -15.76 18.66
C GLY A 73 -4.75 -17.07 18.15
N GLU A 74 -4.91 -18.16 18.89
CA GLU A 74 -4.29 -19.46 18.57
C GLU A 74 -4.64 -19.96 17.16
N ASN A 75 -5.88 -19.73 16.72
CA ASN A 75 -6.40 -20.18 15.42
C ASN A 75 -7.11 -19.07 14.64
N THR A 76 -6.86 -17.79 14.96
CA THR A 76 -7.48 -16.66 14.25
C THR A 76 -6.43 -15.74 13.66
N SER A 77 -6.63 -15.36 12.40
CA SER A 77 -5.81 -14.39 11.69
C SER A 77 -6.65 -13.36 10.97
N VAL A 78 -6.18 -12.12 10.97
CA VAL A 78 -6.73 -11.06 10.13
C VAL A 78 -5.97 -11.03 8.84
N HIS A 79 -6.70 -11.19 7.75
CA HIS A 79 -6.17 -11.20 6.38
C HIS A 79 -6.29 -9.82 5.77
N LEU A 80 -5.32 -9.47 4.92
CA LEU A 80 -5.43 -8.30 4.05
C LEU A 80 -6.25 -8.67 2.81
N CYS A 81 -5.98 -9.84 2.21
CA CYS A 81 -6.64 -10.32 1.00
C CYS A 81 -7.14 -11.75 1.20
N VAL A 82 -8.41 -12.00 0.91
CA VAL A 82 -9.05 -13.32 1.02
C VAL A 82 -9.66 -13.73 -0.31
N LEU A 83 -9.53 -15.00 -0.69
CA LEU A 83 -10.12 -15.50 -1.94
C LEU A 83 -11.65 -15.49 -1.91
N LYS A 84 -12.23 -15.81 -0.75
CA LYS A 84 -13.67 -15.80 -0.52
C LYS A 84 -13.97 -15.50 0.94
N VAL A 85 -14.91 -14.58 1.19
CA VAL A 85 -15.45 -14.29 2.53
C VAL A 85 -16.96 -14.07 2.43
N GLY A 86 -17.73 -15.01 2.99
CA GLY A 86 -19.17 -15.08 2.68
C GLY A 86 -19.39 -15.20 1.17
N GLU A 87 -20.19 -14.30 0.60
CA GLU A 87 -20.46 -14.24 -0.84
C GLU A 87 -19.44 -13.41 -1.64
N LYS A 88 -18.56 -12.65 -0.96
CA LYS A 88 -17.56 -11.79 -1.62
C LYS A 88 -16.39 -12.65 -2.11
N ARG A 89 -16.10 -12.57 -3.40
CA ARG A 89 -14.89 -13.14 -4.01
C ARG A 89 -13.81 -12.08 -4.03
N HIS A 90 -12.54 -12.48 -3.89
CA HIS A 90 -11.42 -11.53 -3.88
C HIS A 90 -11.64 -10.39 -2.86
N GLY A 91 -11.92 -10.77 -1.61
CA GLY A 91 -12.15 -9.82 -0.53
C GLY A 91 -10.86 -9.10 -0.12
N VAL A 92 -10.91 -7.79 0.08
CA VAL A 92 -9.82 -6.98 0.63
C VAL A 92 -10.30 -6.26 1.87
N ASN A 93 -9.57 -6.41 2.98
CA ASN A 93 -9.85 -5.68 4.22
C ASN A 93 -9.50 -4.20 4.02
N TYR A 94 -10.53 -3.39 3.76
CA TYR A 94 -10.36 -2.02 3.26
C TYR A 94 -9.80 -1.05 4.32
N PRO A 95 -10.27 -1.05 5.58
CA PRO A 95 -9.63 -0.25 6.64
C PRO A 95 -8.18 -0.63 6.84
N TYR A 96 -7.86 -1.93 6.79
CA TYR A 96 -6.49 -2.38 6.97
C TYR A 96 -5.60 -1.94 5.79
N LEU A 97 -6.10 -2.06 4.56
CA LEU A 97 -5.43 -1.52 3.38
C LEU A 97 -5.14 -0.02 3.51
N ALA A 98 -6.12 0.77 3.99
CA ALA A 98 -5.95 2.21 4.19
C ALA A 98 -4.83 2.51 5.21
N ALA A 99 -4.76 1.76 6.31
CA ALA A 99 -3.70 1.89 7.31
C ALA A 99 -2.31 1.55 6.74
N LEU A 100 -2.20 0.46 5.97
CA LEU A 100 -0.94 0.10 5.31
C LEU A 100 -0.50 1.17 4.31
N LEU A 101 -1.43 1.70 3.53
CA LEU A 101 -1.16 2.74 2.55
C LEU A 101 -0.71 4.05 3.21
N ALA A 102 -1.31 4.44 4.33
CA ALA A 102 -0.89 5.58 5.12
C ALA A 102 0.54 5.40 5.67
N ASN A 103 0.90 4.21 6.13
CA ASN A 103 2.25 3.91 6.59
C ASN A 103 3.27 4.00 5.44
N HIS A 104 2.96 3.44 4.27
CA HIS A 104 3.80 3.55 3.08
C HIS A 104 4.05 5.01 2.66
N ASP A 105 3.01 5.85 2.70
CA ASP A 105 3.15 7.27 2.39
C ASP A 105 4.03 8.01 3.42
N LEU A 106 3.89 7.68 4.71
CA LEU A 106 4.69 8.26 5.77
C LEU A 106 6.17 7.88 5.62
N GLU A 107 6.47 6.61 5.38
CA GLU A 107 7.82 6.11 5.13
C GLU A 107 8.45 6.79 3.91
N HIS A 108 7.68 6.90 2.81
CA HIS A 108 8.16 7.56 1.60
C HIS A 108 8.47 9.05 1.83
N ARG A 109 7.60 9.77 2.55
CA ARG A 109 7.84 11.17 2.94
C ARG A 109 9.08 11.29 3.82
N ARG A 110 9.25 10.40 4.79
CA ARG A 110 10.42 10.41 5.68
C ARG A 110 11.72 10.20 4.90
N GLN A 111 11.74 9.26 3.96
CA GLN A 111 12.90 9.04 3.09
C GLN A 111 13.26 10.28 2.28
N LEU A 112 12.27 10.96 1.70
CA LEU A 112 12.49 12.20 0.95
C LEU A 112 13.05 13.32 1.84
N TRP A 113 12.53 13.45 3.06
CA TRP A 113 13.06 14.39 4.04
C TRP A 113 14.53 14.09 4.41
N SER A 114 14.86 12.82 4.64
CA SER A 114 16.23 12.42 4.94
C SER A 114 17.18 12.70 3.77
N LEU A 115 16.78 12.38 2.54
CA LEU A 115 17.57 12.70 1.35
C LEU A 115 17.78 14.22 1.18
N GLY A 116 16.72 15.01 1.38
CA GLY A 116 16.82 16.48 1.33
C GLY A 116 17.78 17.03 2.38
N LEU A 117 17.72 16.54 3.61
CA LEU A 117 18.64 16.94 4.67
C LEU A 117 20.09 16.55 4.36
N SER A 118 20.32 15.35 3.82
CA SER A 118 21.66 14.91 3.41
C SER A 118 22.23 15.77 2.28
N VAL A 119 21.43 16.11 1.27
CA VAL A 119 21.85 16.99 0.17
C VAL A 119 22.20 18.39 0.70
N LEU A 120 21.38 18.93 1.61
CA LEU A 120 21.65 20.22 2.25
C LEU A 120 22.96 20.19 3.06
N ALA A 121 23.18 19.15 3.86
CA ALA A 121 24.41 18.98 4.64
C ALA A 121 25.66 18.88 3.74
N LEU A 122 25.56 18.14 2.63
CA LEU A 122 26.63 18.05 1.64
C LEU A 122 26.93 19.40 0.99
N ALA A 123 25.89 20.17 0.64
CA ALA A 123 26.07 21.51 0.07
C ALA A 123 26.74 22.47 1.05
N LEU A 124 26.33 22.46 2.33
CA LEU A 124 26.95 23.27 3.39
C LEU A 124 28.41 22.87 3.63
N SER A 125 28.69 21.57 3.67
CA SER A 125 30.06 21.05 3.83
C SER A 125 30.97 21.47 2.68
N ALA A 126 30.51 21.30 1.44
CA ALA A 126 31.26 21.74 0.26
C ALA A 126 31.47 23.27 0.25
N GLY A 127 30.43 24.04 0.58
CA GLY A 127 30.52 25.49 0.69
C GLY A 127 31.52 25.95 1.74
N ALA A 128 31.55 25.30 2.91
CA ALA A 128 32.52 25.59 3.98
C ALA A 128 33.97 25.32 3.52
N ILE A 129 34.21 24.23 2.81
CA ILE A 129 35.54 23.91 2.25
C ILE A 129 35.96 24.97 1.24
N ILE A 130 35.08 25.36 0.32
CA ILE A 130 35.38 26.40 -0.68
C ILE A 130 35.68 27.74 -0.01
N ALA A 131 34.89 28.13 0.99
CA ALA A 131 35.10 29.37 1.74
C ALA A 131 36.44 29.35 2.49
N GLN A 132 36.81 28.23 3.11
CA GLN A 132 38.09 28.06 3.81
C GLN A 132 39.29 28.19 2.84
N ILE A 133 39.19 27.64 1.64
CA ILE A 133 40.26 27.76 0.63
C ILE A 133 40.35 29.20 0.10
N ALA A 134 39.22 29.91 -0.03
CA ALA A 134 39.20 31.28 -0.52
C ALA A 134 39.79 32.28 0.46
N THR A 135 39.58 32.10 1.77
CA THR A 135 40.15 32.96 2.82
C THR A 135 41.60 32.65 3.18
N ALA A 136 42.10 31.46 2.82
CA ALA A 136 43.48 31.05 3.03
C ALA A 136 44.46 31.55 1.93
N LYS A 137 43.95 32.21 0.88
CA LYS A 137 44.73 32.93 -0.14
C LYS A 137 44.84 34.40 0.20
#